data_AF-A0A937KER2-F1
#
_entry.id   AF-A0A937KER2-F1
#
_cell.length_a   1.000
_cell.length_b   1.000
_cell.length_c   1.000
_cell.angle_alpha   90.00
_cell.angle_beta   90.00
_cell.angle_gamma   90.00
#
_symmetry.space_group_name_H-M   'P 1'
#
loop_
_entity.id
_entity.type
_entity.pdbx_description
1 polymer ?
#
loop_
_entity_poly.entity_id
_entity_poly.type
_entity_poly.pdbx_seq_one_letter_code
_entity_poly.pdbx_strand_id
1 'polypeptide(L)'
;MEYSINSNIIHRIMNHARKLTKGCGTHCRDFRIMTSPMREGTLVLRWTTINIDNPDRPLQCYRYACFDQNGKPEQCSVYYADNAEANEFFESLKTHYQQVFSNDHKLLKHV
;
A
#
# COMPACT_ATOMS: atom_id res chain seq x y z
N MET A 1 -0.38 -21.80 -8.04
CA MET A 1 -1.65 -21.07 -8.23
C MET A 1 -1.38 -19.59 -8.06
N GLU A 2 -1.55 -18.81 -9.13
CA GLU A 2 -1.51 -17.34 -9.06
C GLU A 2 -2.78 -16.86 -8.36
N TYR A 3 -2.62 -16.18 -7.23
CA TYR A 3 -3.72 -15.57 -6.51
C TYR A 3 -4.07 -14.26 -7.22
N SER A 4 -5.19 -14.26 -7.97
CA SER A 4 -5.65 -13.08 -8.70
C SER A 4 -6.75 -12.38 -7.94
N ILE A 5 -6.50 -11.15 -7.50
CA ILE A 5 -7.48 -10.32 -6.80
C ILE A 5 -8.47 -9.77 -7.83
N ASN A 6 -9.77 -9.87 -7.54
CA ASN A 6 -10.81 -9.31 -8.40
C ASN A 6 -10.56 -7.81 -8.66
N SER A 7 -10.69 -7.38 -9.92
CA SER A 7 -10.47 -5.99 -10.33
C SER A 7 -11.36 -4.97 -9.59
N ASN A 8 -12.57 -5.35 -9.20
CA ASN A 8 -13.46 -4.48 -8.41
C ASN A 8 -12.92 -4.24 -7.01
N ILE A 9 -12.30 -5.26 -6.40
CA ILE A 9 -11.67 -5.15 -5.07
C ILE A 9 -10.42 -4.27 -5.17
N ILE A 10 -9.60 -4.47 -6.21
CA ILE A 10 -8.44 -3.61 -6.50
C ILE A 10 -8.89 -2.15 -6.64
N HIS A 11 -9.94 -1.86 -7.41
CA HIS A 11 -10.46 -0.51 -7.57
C HIS A 11 -10.94 0.11 -6.25
N ARG A 12 -11.62 -0.67 -5.39
CA ARG A 12 -12.05 -0.19 -4.07
C ARG A 12 -10.86 0.21 -3.19
N ILE A 13 -9.86 -0.66 -3.10
CA ILE A 13 -8.64 -0.42 -2.31
C ILE A 13 -7.87 0.78 -2.87
N MET A 14 -7.74 0.89 -4.20
CA MET A 14 -7.07 2.01 -4.86
C MET A 14 -7.82 3.34 -4.75
N ASN A 15 -9.15 3.31 -4.70
CA ASN A 15 -9.92 4.52 -4.36
C ASN A 15 -9.63 4.98 -2.93
N HIS A 16 -9.37 4.04 -2.01
CA HIS A 16 -8.89 4.37 -0.67
C HIS A 16 -7.47 4.97 -0.71
N ALA A 17 -6.56 4.40 -1.49
CA ALA A 17 -5.21 4.94 -1.72
C ALA A 17 -5.26 6.39 -2.24
N ARG A 18 -6.11 6.69 -3.23
CA ARG A 18 -6.29 8.05 -3.76
C ARG A 18 -6.77 9.04 -2.70
N LYS A 19 -7.66 8.63 -1.79
CA LYS A 19 -8.11 9.47 -0.68
C LYS A 19 -6.95 9.76 0.30
N LEU A 20 -6.13 8.75 0.59
CA LEU A 20 -4.92 8.93 1.40
C LEU A 20 -3.96 9.91 0.74
N THR A 21 -3.67 9.78 -0.55
CA THR A 21 -2.79 10.70 -1.28
C THR A 21 -3.28 12.15 -1.19
N LYS A 22 -4.59 12.40 -1.33
CA LYS A 22 -5.16 13.76 -1.24
C LYS A 22 -5.02 14.40 0.15
N GLY A 23 -5.00 13.61 1.21
CA GLY A 23 -4.83 14.08 2.60
C GLY A 23 -3.39 14.01 3.10
N CYS A 24 -2.45 13.54 2.28
CA CYS A 24 -1.07 13.32 2.66
C CYS A 24 -0.29 14.63 2.48
N GLY A 25 0.06 15.30 3.59
CA GLY A 25 1.01 16.42 3.56
C GLY A 25 2.43 16.01 3.17
N THR A 26 2.69 14.70 3.08
CA THR A 26 3.93 14.08 2.59
C THR A 26 3.71 13.48 1.19
N HIS A 27 4.77 13.25 0.43
CA HIS A 27 4.63 12.61 -0.88
C HIS A 27 4.32 11.10 -0.70
N CYS A 28 3.04 10.74 -0.79
CA CYS A 28 2.54 9.37 -0.76
C CYS A 28 2.63 8.72 -2.16
N ARG A 29 3.39 7.62 -2.33
CA ARG A 29 3.60 6.91 -3.62
C ARG A 29 3.83 5.40 -3.48
N ASP A 30 3.96 4.71 -4.62
CA ASP A 30 4.24 3.26 -4.72
C ASP A 30 3.23 2.40 -3.95
N PHE A 31 1.95 2.56 -4.28
CA PHE A 31 0.88 1.79 -3.65
C PHE A 31 0.86 0.36 -4.17
N ARG A 32 0.85 -0.61 -3.27
CA ARG A 32 0.85 -2.04 -3.58
C ARG A 32 -0.22 -2.76 -2.79
N ILE A 33 -0.94 -3.67 -3.45
CA ILE A 33 -1.85 -4.62 -2.78
C ILE A 33 -1.11 -5.95 -2.69
N MET A 34 -1.04 -6.47 -1.47
CA MET A 34 -0.24 -7.61 -1.09
C MET A 34 -1.08 -8.58 -0.26
N THR A 35 -0.65 -9.83 -0.16
CA THR A 35 -1.12 -10.78 0.86
C THR A 35 0.07 -11.36 1.61
N SER A 36 -0.17 -11.94 2.78
CA SER A 36 0.83 -12.75 3.49
C SER A 36 0.21 -14.12 3.79
N PRO A 37 0.98 -15.22 3.68
CA PRO A 37 0.53 -16.53 4.16
C PRO A 37 0.29 -16.55 5.68
N MET A 38 0.93 -15.64 6.45
CA MET A 38 0.74 -15.52 7.89
C MET A 38 -0.59 -14.85 8.26
N ARG A 39 -1.30 -14.27 7.28
CA ARG A 39 -2.60 -13.62 7.50
C ARG A 39 -3.54 -13.87 6.33
N GLU A 40 -4.02 -15.12 6.27
CA GLU A 40 -5.01 -15.54 5.29
C GLU A 40 -6.29 -14.68 5.40
N GLY A 41 -6.92 -14.41 4.25
CA GLY A 41 -8.14 -13.60 4.22
C GLY A 41 -7.92 -12.09 4.31
N THR A 42 -6.71 -11.61 4.58
CA THR A 42 -6.40 -10.16 4.60
C THR A 42 -5.66 -9.72 3.34
N LEU A 43 -6.10 -8.62 2.76
CA LEU A 43 -5.39 -7.84 1.76
C LEU A 43 -4.66 -6.68 2.44
N VAL A 44 -3.39 -6.50 2.11
CA VAL A 44 -2.53 -5.46 2.68
C VAL A 44 -2.24 -4.41 1.60
N LEU A 45 -2.67 -3.17 1.82
CA LEU A 45 -2.23 -2.01 1.06
C LEU A 45 -0.96 -1.47 1.70
N ARG A 46 0.15 -1.48 0.98
CA ARG A 46 1.40 -0.82 1.36
C ARG A 46 1.62 0.41 0.50
N TRP A 47 2.14 1.50 1.08
CA TRP A 47 2.63 2.65 0.34
C TRP A 47 3.82 3.28 1.02
N THR A 48 4.52 4.13 0.27
CA THR A 48 5.67 4.89 0.75
C THR A 48 5.27 6.32 1.00
N THR A 49 5.58 6.85 2.17
CA THR A 49 5.47 8.27 2.49
C THR A 49 6.86 8.88 2.52
N ILE A 50 7.06 10.01 1.84
CA ILE A 50 8.32 10.75 1.88
C ILE A 50 8.05 12.12 2.45
N ASN A 51 8.61 12.34 3.63
CA ASN A 51 8.66 13.65 4.24
C ASN A 51 9.93 14.37 3.76
N ILE A 52 9.76 15.56 3.18
CA ILE A 52 10.83 16.44 2.68
C ILE A 52 10.92 17.76 3.46
N ASP A 53 10.31 17.84 4.64
CA ASP A 53 10.36 19.02 5.52
C ASP A 53 11.82 19.43 5.82
N ASN A 54 12.74 18.46 5.85
CA ASN A 54 14.18 18.69 5.76
C ASN A 54 14.72 18.11 4.44
N PRO A 55 15.06 18.96 3.45
CA PRO A 55 15.51 18.49 2.14
C PRO A 55 16.87 17.77 2.19
N ASP A 56 17.73 18.08 3.16
CA ASP A 56 19.03 17.41 3.34
C ASP A 56 18.89 16.02 3.98
N ARG A 57 17.73 15.75 4.61
CA ARG A 57 17.44 14.49 5.30
C ARG A 57 16.00 14.05 5.06
N PRO A 58 15.65 13.67 3.82
CA PRO A 58 14.31 13.19 3.53
C PRO A 58 14.02 11.91 4.30
N LEU A 59 12.88 11.86 5.00
CA LEU A 59 12.45 10.68 5.74
C LEU A 59 11.48 9.87 4.89
N GLN A 60 11.91 8.67 4.52
CA GLN A 60 11.07 7.70 3.82
C GLN A 60 10.55 6.65 4.79
N CYS A 61 9.23 6.45 4.82
CA CYS A 61 8.58 5.42 5.64
C CYS A 61 7.63 4.57 4.81
N TYR A 62 7.57 3.28 5.11
CA TYR A 62 6.49 2.42 4.64
C TYR A 62 5.28 2.54 5.58
N ARG A 63 4.10 2.57 4.98
CA ARG A 63 2.81 2.59 5.65
C ARG A 63 1.97 1.44 5.14
N TYR A 64 1.07 0.96 6.00
CA TYR A 64 0.26 -0.23 5.76
C TYR A 64 -1.19 0.03 6.18
N ALA A 65 -2.12 -0.54 5.43
CA ALA A 65 -3.53 -0.61 5.75
C ALA A 65 -4.08 -1.98 5.33
N CYS A 66 -5.10 -2.47 6.04
CA CYS A 66 -5.59 -3.83 5.89
C CYS A 66 -7.02 -3.78 5.42
N PHE A 67 -7.37 -4.73 4.57
CA PHE A 67 -8.68 -4.86 3.98
C PHE A 67 -9.09 -6.33 4.01
N ASP A 68 -10.36 -6.58 4.21
CA ASP A 68 -10.91 -7.91 4.02
C ASP A 68 -10.86 -8.33 2.53
N GLN A 69 -11.23 -9.58 2.24
CA GLN A 69 -11.35 -10.09 0.87
C GLN A 69 -12.35 -9.32 -0.01
N ASN A 70 -13.19 -8.44 0.55
CA ASN A 70 -14.15 -7.63 -0.19
C ASN A 70 -13.66 -6.19 -0.44
N GLY A 71 -12.46 -5.86 0.04
CA GLY A 71 -11.87 -4.52 -0.04
C GLY A 71 -12.43 -3.54 0.99
N LYS A 72 -13.03 -4.01 2.08
CA LYS A 72 -13.48 -3.18 3.21
C LYS A 72 -12.32 -2.97 4.18
N PRO A 73 -12.04 -1.74 4.65
CA PRO A 73 -11.01 -1.48 5.64
C PRO A 73 -11.25 -2.28 6.92
N GLU A 74 -10.18 -2.88 7.44
CA GLU A 74 -10.15 -3.58 8.71
C GLU A 74 -8.94 -3.14 9.55
N GLN A 75 -8.96 -3.46 10.83
CA GLN A 75 -7.84 -3.15 11.70
C GLN A 75 -6.63 -4.00 11.36
N CYS A 76 -5.49 -3.33 11.14
CA CYS A 76 -4.18 -3.96 11.00
C CYS A 76 -3.55 -4.35 12.33
N SER A 77 -4.29 -4.35 13.43
CA SER A 77 -3.74 -4.70 14.74
C SER A 77 -3.27 -6.16 14.70
N VAL A 78 -1.99 -6.34 14.42
CA VAL A 78 -1.28 -7.61 14.48
C VAL A 78 -0.38 -7.50 15.71
N TYR A 79 -0.63 -8.38 16.67
CA TYR A 79 0.26 -8.54 17.79
C TYR A 79 1.36 -9.50 17.35
N TYR A 80 2.60 -9.01 17.30
CA TYR A 80 3.77 -9.85 17.11
C TYR A 80 4.38 -10.11 18.49
N ALA A 81 4.75 -11.35 18.77
CA ALA A 81 5.43 -11.74 19.98
C ALA A 81 6.81 -11.10 20.09
N ASP A 82 7.50 -10.92 18.95
CA ASP A 82 8.80 -10.30 18.86
C ASP A 82 9.07 -9.66 17.48
N ASN A 83 10.26 -9.05 17.34
CA ASN A 83 10.69 -8.43 16.09
C ASN A 83 10.95 -9.47 14.98
N ALA A 84 11.29 -10.71 15.31
CA ALA A 84 11.53 -11.74 14.31
C ALA A 84 10.22 -12.15 13.62
N GLU A 85 9.16 -12.36 14.40
CA GLU A 85 7.82 -12.64 13.88
C GLU A 85 7.27 -11.45 13.06
N ALA A 86 7.52 -10.21 13.52
CA ALA A 86 7.16 -9.03 12.75
C ALA A 86 7.89 -8.98 11.40
N ASN A 87 9.20 -9.25 11.39
CA ASN A 87 10.00 -9.28 10.16
C ASN A 87 9.54 -10.39 9.21
N GLU A 88 9.26 -11.59 9.73
CA GLU A 88 8.74 -12.71 8.95
C GLU A 88 7.44 -12.32 8.24
N PHE A 89 6.53 -11.61 8.94
CA PHE A 89 5.32 -11.09 8.31
C PHE A 89 5.65 -10.16 7.13
N PHE A 90 6.51 -9.16 7.34
CA PHE A 90 6.83 -8.21 6.27
C PHE A 90 7.58 -8.84 5.10
N GLU A 91 8.46 -9.82 5.35
CA GLU A 91 9.20 -10.57 4.35
C GLU A 91 8.30 -11.52 3.55
N SER A 92 7.27 -12.08 4.19
CA SER A 92 6.30 -12.97 3.55
C SER A 92 5.29 -12.25 2.63
N LEU A 93 5.25 -10.92 2.64
CA LEU A 93 4.29 -10.15 1.86
C LEU A 93 4.54 -10.31 0.35
N LYS A 94 3.57 -10.92 -0.33
CA LYS A 94 3.57 -11.09 -1.78
C LYS A 94 2.74 -10.00 -2.46
N THR A 95 3.33 -9.28 -3.39
CA THR A 95 2.62 -8.26 -4.19
C THR A 95 1.78 -8.94 -5.27
N HIS A 96 0.51 -8.56 -5.37
CA HIS A 96 -0.41 -9.00 -6.43
C HIS A 96 -0.78 -7.88 -7.37
N TYR A 97 -0.74 -6.64 -6.88
CA TYR A 97 -1.00 -5.46 -7.69
C TYR A 97 -0.10 -4.31 -7.25
N GLN A 98 0.47 -3.60 -8.20
CA GLN A 98 1.27 -2.40 -7.95
C GLN A 98 0.74 -1.26 -8.81
N GLN A 99 0.37 -0.16 -8.16
CA GLN A 99 0.14 1.10 -8.84
C GLN A 99 1.46 1.85 -8.90
N VAL A 100 2.11 1.77 -10.06
CA VAL A 100 3.25 2.61 -10.38
C VAL A 100 2.69 4.01 -10.67
N PHE A 101 2.69 4.89 -9.69
CA PHE A 101 2.41 6.30 -9.98
C PHE A 101 3.57 6.83 -10.84
N SER A 102 3.31 7.09 -12.13
CA SER A 102 3.89 8.29 -12.74
C SER A 102 3.11 9.46 -12.15
N ASN A 103 3.80 10.44 -11.58
CA ASN A 103 3.17 11.73 -11.44
C ASN A 103 2.71 12.14 -12.84
N ASP A 104 1.43 12.48 -12.98
CA ASP A 104 1.01 13.57 -13.84
C ASP A 104 1.67 13.59 -15.24
N HIS A 105 1.35 12.60 -16.08
CA HIS A 105 1.09 13.00 -17.44
C HIS A 105 -0.34 13.51 -17.46
N LYS A 106 -0.52 14.80 -17.11
CA LYS A 106 -1.30 15.63 -18.04
C LYS A 106 -0.82 15.17 -19.40
N LEU A 107 -1.72 14.58 -20.19
CA LEU A 107 -1.54 14.58 -21.63
C LEU A 107 -1.24 16.05 -21.93
N LEU A 108 0.05 16.39 -22.08
CA LEU A 108 0.44 17.55 -22.83
C LEU A 108 -0.20 17.23 -24.17
N LYS A 109 -1.37 17.84 -24.40
CA LYS A 109 -1.94 17.93 -25.73
C LYS A 109 -0.76 18.36 -26.58
N HIS A 110 -0.25 17.46 -27.40
CA HIS A 110 0.75 17.86 -28.36
C HIS A 110 0.12 18.98 -29.18
N VAL A 111 0.84 20.09 -29.12
CA VAL A 111 0.76 21.25 -29.99
C VAL A 111 0.67 20.80 -31.45
#